data_AF-A0AAU8LVQ9-F1
#
_entry.id   AF-A0AAU8LVQ9-F1
#
_cell.length_a   1.000
_cell.length_b   1.000
_cell.length_c   1.000
_cell.angle_alpha   90.00
_cell.angle_beta   90.00
_cell.angle_gamma   90.00
#
_symmetry.space_group_name_H-M   'P 1'
#
loop_
_entity.id
_entity.type
_entity.pdbx_description
1 polymer ?
#
loop_
_entity_poly.entity_id
_entity_poly.type
_entity_poly.pdbx_seq_one_letter_code
_entity_poly.pdbx_strand_id
1 'polypeptide(L)'
;MQQPMQQHKPSYPYRFIYRFVGQFLFTALLLASSQIAQAMVSEYAEFYIPYQRLQSEEICLQKQIMEAEFGIPLASMMTGIFSPTKTLHQRLGGENEWRNINLLADSTAGIPWDLTFDRYNENGIYDYSFTLDMGPLTAELGDAAEARQKVVDRAKLAIIAIIKTAESMHRAGHFRVWVHFKNLPSQDGLTGSTVYSGKTDWPGWPYTSSSPLYQAYVKEMIGNGC
;
A
#
# COMPACT_ATOMS: atom_id res chain seq x y z
N MET A 1 -79.12 66.86 -14.29
CA MET A 1 -80.23 66.30 -13.50
C MET A 1 -79.71 65.08 -12.73
N GLN A 2 -80.02 65.04 -11.43
CA GLN A 2 -79.91 63.93 -10.45
C GLN A 2 -78.54 63.33 -10.05
N GLN A 3 -78.11 63.69 -8.85
CA GLN A 3 -77.43 62.85 -7.82
C GLN A 3 -78.49 62.04 -7.02
N PRO A 4 -78.20 61.18 -6.00
CA PRO A 4 -77.00 60.43 -5.55
C PRO A 4 -77.30 58.97 -5.03
N MET A 5 -76.34 58.36 -4.30
CA MET A 5 -76.45 57.30 -3.24
C MET A 5 -76.50 55.81 -3.69
N GLN A 6 -75.99 54.79 -2.98
CA GLN A 6 -75.09 54.56 -1.82
C GLN A 6 -74.92 53.02 -1.70
N GLN A 7 -73.87 52.58 -0.97
CA GLN A 7 -73.72 51.26 -0.29
C GLN A 7 -73.60 50.00 -1.20
N HIS A 8 -72.83 48.94 -0.91
CA HIS A 8 -72.63 48.23 0.35
C HIS A 8 -71.37 47.34 0.30
N LYS A 9 -70.75 47.04 1.44
CA LYS A 9 -69.63 46.09 1.62
C LYS A 9 -70.12 44.92 2.49
N PRO A 10 -69.80 43.66 2.16
CA PRO A 10 -69.23 42.72 3.15
C PRO A 10 -68.10 41.87 2.52
N SER A 11 -66.89 41.78 3.10
CA SER A 11 -66.45 40.93 4.23
C SER A 11 -66.24 39.44 3.89
N TYR A 12 -64.99 39.11 3.47
CA TYR A 12 -64.08 37.99 3.83
C TYR A 12 -64.58 36.51 3.87
N PRO A 13 -63.71 35.48 4.03
CA PRO A 13 -62.30 35.25 3.64
C PRO A 13 -62.08 33.83 3.02
N TYR A 14 -61.05 33.61 2.21
CA TYR A 14 -60.27 32.34 2.28
C TYR A 14 -58.81 32.59 1.91
N ARG A 15 -57.98 32.78 2.95
CA ARG A 15 -56.60 32.27 2.96
C ARG A 15 -56.69 30.76 3.10
N PHE A 16 -55.86 29.98 2.40
CA PHE A 16 -54.85 29.11 3.04
C PHE A 16 -54.08 28.20 2.06
N ILE A 17 -52.74 28.19 2.25
CA ILE A 17 -51.75 27.13 1.95
C ILE A 17 -51.54 26.71 0.49
N TYR A 18 -50.62 27.37 -0.21
CA TYR A 18 -49.72 26.71 -1.18
C TYR A 18 -48.39 27.47 -1.26
N ARG A 19 -47.60 27.47 -0.17
CA ARG A 19 -46.26 28.08 -0.19
C ARG A 19 -45.29 27.46 0.82
N PHE A 20 -45.22 26.13 0.95
CA PHE A 20 -44.22 25.54 1.87
C PHE A 20 -43.77 24.10 1.54
N VAL A 21 -43.81 23.65 0.28
CA VAL A 21 -43.36 22.28 -0.09
C VAL A 21 -42.21 22.27 -1.10
N GLY A 22 -41.96 23.36 -1.82
CA GLY A 22 -40.94 23.37 -2.89
C GLY A 22 -39.49 23.66 -2.46
N GLN A 23 -39.24 24.07 -1.22
CA GLN A 23 -37.95 24.67 -0.82
C GLN A 23 -37.11 23.82 0.15
N PHE A 24 -37.61 22.65 0.56
CA PHE A 24 -36.85 21.69 1.38
C PHE A 24 -36.23 20.53 0.58
N LEU A 25 -36.57 20.39 -0.70
CA LEU A 25 -36.09 19.27 -1.54
C LEU A 25 -34.78 19.56 -2.28
N PHE A 26 -34.34 20.82 -2.33
CA PHE A 26 -33.08 21.21 -2.98
C PHE A 26 -31.86 21.19 -2.04
N THR A 27 -32.06 21.22 -0.72
CA THR A 27 -30.95 21.22 0.25
C THR A 27 -30.45 19.82 0.62
N ALA A 28 -31.20 18.76 0.31
CA ALA A 28 -30.79 17.38 0.57
C ALA A 28 -29.93 16.77 -0.56
N LEU A 29 -29.93 17.34 -1.77
CA LEU A 29 -29.14 16.83 -2.89
C LEU A 29 -27.69 17.34 -2.93
N LEU A 30 -27.33 18.33 -2.12
CA LEU A 30 -25.96 18.88 -2.05
C LEU A 30 -25.09 18.22 -0.95
N LEU A 31 -25.64 17.26 -0.20
CA LEU A 31 -24.89 16.51 0.83
C LEU A 31 -24.42 15.12 0.37
N ALA A 32 -24.63 14.77 -0.90
CA ALA A 32 -24.34 13.43 -1.42
C ALA A 32 -23.09 13.35 -2.34
N SER A 33 -22.23 14.37 -2.36
CA SER A 33 -21.03 14.36 -3.21
C SER A 33 -19.75 14.79 -2.49
N SER A 34 -19.58 14.40 -1.24
CA SER A 34 -18.25 14.30 -0.62
C SER A 34 -17.83 12.84 -0.57
N GLN A 35 -17.93 12.12 -1.69
CA GLN A 35 -16.96 11.08 -1.93
C GLN A 35 -15.66 11.83 -2.21
N ILE A 36 -14.79 11.91 -1.21
CA ILE A 36 -13.39 12.27 -1.43
C ILE A 36 -12.85 11.13 -2.30
N ALA A 37 -13.05 11.24 -3.61
CA ALA A 37 -12.17 10.59 -4.56
C ALA A 37 -10.82 11.23 -4.27
N GLN A 38 -10.01 10.58 -3.43
CA GLN A 38 -8.66 11.04 -3.16
C GLN A 38 -7.98 11.08 -4.51
N ALA A 39 -7.70 12.30 -4.98
CA ALA A 39 -7.09 12.50 -6.29
C ALA A 39 -5.74 11.78 -6.26
N MET A 40 -5.63 10.69 -7.03
CA MET A 40 -4.34 10.04 -7.21
C MET A 40 -3.48 10.97 -8.05
N VAL A 41 -2.29 11.32 -7.56
CA VAL A 41 -1.31 12.14 -8.29
C VAL A 41 -0.13 11.25 -8.66
N SER A 42 0.23 11.19 -9.94
CA SER A 42 1.46 10.51 -10.34
C SER A 42 2.68 11.38 -10.02
N GLU A 43 3.63 10.88 -9.24
CA GLU A 43 4.91 11.54 -8.92
C GLU A 43 6.06 10.53 -8.86
N TYR A 44 7.29 11.00 -9.08
CA TYR A 44 8.50 10.20 -8.94
C TYR A 44 8.95 10.11 -7.48
N ALA A 45 9.09 8.89 -6.96
CA ALA A 45 9.59 8.64 -5.61
C ALA A 45 10.70 7.60 -5.56
N GLU A 46 11.44 7.64 -4.46
CA GLU A 46 12.59 6.77 -4.22
C GLU A 46 12.19 5.53 -3.42
N PHE A 47 12.47 4.34 -3.97
CA PHE A 47 12.14 3.05 -3.39
C PHE A 47 13.38 2.19 -3.23
N TYR A 48 13.40 1.36 -2.18
CA TYR A 48 14.44 0.35 -2.01
C TYR A 48 13.97 -0.98 -2.58
N ILE A 49 14.75 -1.51 -3.52
CA ILE A 49 14.43 -2.74 -4.21
C ILE A 49 15.61 -3.71 -4.04
N PRO A 50 15.35 -4.96 -3.62
CA PRO A 50 16.36 -6.01 -3.63
C PRO A 50 16.75 -6.40 -5.06
N TYR A 51 18.06 -6.45 -5.33
CA TYR A 51 18.66 -6.94 -6.58
C TYR A 51 19.68 -8.04 -6.31
N GLN A 52 19.75 -9.03 -7.19
CA GLN A 52 20.80 -10.05 -7.18
C GLN A 52 21.65 -9.92 -8.44
N ARG A 53 22.96 -10.17 -8.32
CA ARG A 53 23.87 -10.24 -9.47
C ARG A 53 23.65 -11.57 -10.20
N LEU A 54 23.73 -11.59 -11.54
CA LEU A 54 23.64 -12.86 -12.26
C LEU A 54 24.80 -13.84 -11.99
N GLN A 55 25.98 -13.33 -11.59
CA GLN A 55 27.19 -14.13 -11.37
C GLN A 55 27.55 -14.30 -9.89
N SER A 56 26.78 -13.72 -8.98
CA SER A 56 27.00 -13.82 -7.53
C SER A 56 25.64 -14.09 -6.88
N GLU A 57 25.62 -15.02 -5.93
CA GLU A 57 24.39 -15.30 -5.16
C GLU A 57 24.04 -14.16 -4.19
N GLU A 58 24.89 -13.14 -4.06
CA GLU A 58 24.68 -12.01 -3.16
C GLU A 58 23.52 -11.12 -3.63
N ILE A 59 22.67 -10.79 -2.67
CA ILE A 59 21.55 -9.86 -2.82
C ILE A 59 21.92 -8.54 -2.16
N CYS A 60 21.74 -7.44 -2.88
CA CYS A 60 21.93 -6.07 -2.38
C CYS A 60 20.61 -5.30 -2.39
N LEU A 61 20.54 -4.23 -1.61
CA LEU A 61 19.46 -3.24 -1.69
C LEU A 61 19.90 -2.05 -2.53
N GLN A 62 19.13 -1.70 -3.55
CA GLN A 62 19.39 -0.52 -4.36
C GLN A 62 18.23 0.47 -4.26
N LYS A 63 18.58 1.74 -4.07
CA LYS A 63 17.65 2.86 -4.14
C LYS A 63 17.36 3.18 -5.61
N GLN A 64 16.10 3.24 -6.00
CA GLN A 64 15.65 3.51 -7.37
C GLN A 64 14.55 4.56 -7.38
N ILE A 65 14.52 5.40 -8.42
CA ILE A 65 13.43 6.37 -8.63
C ILE A 65 12.38 5.71 -9.53
N MET A 66 11.13 5.72 -9.11
CA MET A 66 10.01 5.17 -9.88
C MET A 66 8.82 6.12 -9.85
N GLU A 67 8.06 6.11 -10.93
CA GLU A 67 6.75 6.77 -10.97
C GLU A 67 5.76 6.00 -10.10
N ALA A 68 5.08 6.69 -9.19
CA ALA A 68 4.10 6.15 -8.29
C ALA A 68 2.84 7.03 -8.28
N GLU A 69 1.67 6.40 -8.28
CA GLU A 69 0.38 7.10 -8.16
C GLU A 69 0.02 7.26 -6.68
N PHE A 70 0.18 8.48 -6.16
CA PHE A 70 -0.12 8.87 -4.79
C PHE A 70 -1.61 9.16 -4.59
N GLY A 71 -2.35 8.18 -4.11
CA GLY A 71 -3.67 8.38 -3.48
C GLY A 71 -3.61 8.22 -1.95
N ILE A 72 -2.88 7.20 -1.50
CA ILE A 72 -2.55 6.89 -0.10
C ILE A 72 -1.02 6.70 -0.03
N PRO A 73 -0.29 7.42 0.84
CA PRO A 73 1.18 7.50 0.80
C PRO A 73 1.88 6.15 0.76
N LEU A 74 1.35 5.12 1.45
CA LEU A 74 1.96 3.80 1.50
C LEU A 74 1.38 2.72 0.59
N ALA A 75 0.14 2.85 0.10
CA ALA A 75 -0.33 1.98 -0.99
C ALA A 75 0.57 2.16 -2.22
N SER A 76 0.96 3.41 -2.47
CA SER A 76 1.89 3.81 -3.53
C SER A 76 3.27 3.16 -3.39
N MET A 77 3.75 2.94 -2.15
CA MET A 77 5.00 2.22 -1.88
C MET A 77 4.94 0.77 -2.32
N MET A 78 3.81 0.10 -2.13
CA MET A 78 3.67 -1.31 -2.50
C MET A 78 3.68 -1.47 -4.02
N THR A 79 3.05 -0.53 -4.74
CA THR A 79 3.18 -0.45 -6.20
C THR A 79 4.63 -0.30 -6.62
N GLY A 80 5.41 0.59 -5.99
CA GLY A 80 6.83 0.76 -6.29
C GLY A 80 7.68 -0.50 -5.98
N ILE A 81 7.46 -1.11 -4.83
CA ILE A 81 8.25 -2.28 -4.36
C ILE A 81 7.98 -3.52 -5.21
N PHE A 82 6.72 -3.75 -5.63
CA PHE A 82 6.32 -4.97 -6.34
C PHE A 82 6.14 -4.80 -7.85
N SER A 83 6.22 -3.59 -8.39
CA SER A 83 6.13 -3.39 -9.84
C SER A 83 7.41 -3.81 -10.56
N PRO A 84 7.29 -4.29 -11.81
CA PRO A 84 8.44 -4.54 -12.66
C PRO A 84 9.16 -3.22 -12.95
N THR A 85 10.27 -2.96 -12.25
CA THR A 85 11.16 -1.87 -12.63
C THR A 85 11.84 -2.20 -13.95
N LYS A 86 11.45 -1.52 -15.02
CA LYS A 86 12.38 -1.31 -16.13
C LYS A 86 13.49 -0.41 -15.60
N THR A 87 14.58 -1.00 -15.11
CA THR A 87 15.80 -0.26 -14.81
C THR A 87 16.31 0.31 -16.13
N LEU A 88 16.09 1.61 -16.35
CA LEU A 88 16.72 2.34 -17.44
C LEU A 88 18.22 2.38 -17.17
N HIS A 89 18.93 1.32 -17.59
CA HIS A 89 20.37 1.24 -17.87
C HIS A 89 21.23 2.30 -17.15
N GLN A 90 21.19 2.38 -15.82
CA GLN A 90 22.21 3.11 -15.08
C GLN A 90 23.39 2.16 -14.97
N ARG A 91 24.28 2.29 -15.98
CA ARG A 91 25.54 1.58 -16.13
C ARG A 91 26.41 1.80 -14.88
N LEU A 92 26.18 1.00 -13.85
CA LEU A 92 27.05 0.87 -12.69
C LEU A 92 28.06 -0.25 -13.04
N GLY A 93 29.27 0.18 -13.42
CA GLY A 93 30.40 -0.59 -13.96
C GLY A 93 30.40 -2.13 -13.82
N GLY A 94 30.50 -2.81 -14.97
CA GLY A 94 30.67 -4.25 -15.13
C GLY A 94 29.85 -4.80 -16.30
N GLU A 95 30.25 -5.93 -16.88
CA GLU A 95 29.52 -6.62 -17.97
C GLU A 95 28.34 -7.48 -17.47
N ASN A 96 28.01 -7.40 -16.18
CA ASN A 96 27.01 -8.25 -15.55
C ASN A 96 25.65 -7.56 -15.50
N GLU A 97 24.63 -8.18 -16.08
CA GLU A 97 23.24 -7.70 -15.95
C GLU A 97 22.74 -7.91 -14.51
N TRP A 98 21.98 -6.94 -14.00
CA TRP A 98 21.29 -7.01 -12.70
C TRP A 98 19.80 -7.17 -12.95
N ARG A 99 19.14 -8.12 -12.27
CA ARG A 99 17.69 -8.31 -12.36
C ARG A 99 17.04 -7.95 -11.02
N ASN A 100 15.94 -7.20 -11.06
CA ASN A 100 15.08 -6.97 -9.88
C ASN A 100 14.71 -8.35 -9.34
N ILE A 101 14.76 -8.56 -8.03
CA ILE A 101 14.43 -9.87 -7.49
C ILE A 101 12.99 -10.25 -7.83
N ASN A 102 12.03 -9.33 -7.88
CA ASN A 102 10.69 -9.60 -8.43
C ASN A 102 10.69 -10.11 -9.89
N LEU A 103 11.76 -9.87 -10.65
CA LEU A 103 12.04 -10.38 -12.01
C LEU A 103 13.03 -11.58 -12.04
N LEU A 104 13.50 -12.07 -10.88
CA LEU A 104 14.25 -13.33 -10.74
C LEU A 104 13.34 -14.52 -10.42
N ALA A 105 12.03 -14.29 -10.26
CA ALA A 105 11.07 -15.29 -10.67
C ALA A 105 11.00 -15.14 -12.20
N ASP A 106 11.17 -16.22 -12.94
CA ASP A 106 11.20 -16.22 -14.40
C ASP A 106 9.77 -16.03 -14.96
N SER A 107 9.00 -15.09 -14.39
CA SER A 107 7.57 -15.31 -14.26
C SER A 107 6.67 -14.09 -14.17
N THR A 108 5.44 -14.35 -14.58
CA THR A 108 4.28 -13.47 -14.53
C THR A 108 3.64 -13.40 -13.12
N ALA A 109 4.13 -14.14 -12.12
CA ALA A 109 3.53 -14.19 -10.79
C ALA A 109 4.17 -13.15 -9.86
N GLY A 110 3.64 -11.92 -9.89
CA GLY A 110 3.92 -10.93 -8.85
C GLY A 110 3.32 -11.34 -7.49
N ILE A 111 3.73 -10.68 -6.41
CA ILE A 111 3.11 -10.82 -5.08
C ILE A 111 1.93 -9.85 -5.01
N PRO A 112 0.67 -10.31 -5.08
CA PRO A 112 -0.46 -9.44 -4.88
C PRO A 112 -0.43 -8.89 -3.46
N TRP A 113 -0.74 -7.61 -3.33
CA TRP A 113 -0.78 -6.93 -2.05
C TRP A 113 -2.11 -6.22 -1.87
N ASP A 114 -2.54 -6.09 -0.62
CA ASP A 114 -3.72 -5.31 -0.24
C ASP A 114 -3.40 -4.46 0.98
N LEU A 115 -3.75 -3.17 0.92
CA LEU A 115 -3.60 -2.27 2.05
C LEU A 115 -4.75 -2.54 3.03
N THR A 116 -4.42 -3.01 4.21
CA THR A 116 -5.41 -3.26 5.27
C THR A 116 -5.74 -1.99 6.04
N PHE A 117 -4.74 -1.20 6.42
CA PHE A 117 -4.94 0.14 6.98
C PHE A 117 -3.69 1.02 6.86
N ASP A 118 -3.92 2.33 6.97
CA ASP A 118 -2.93 3.40 7.14
C ASP A 118 -3.46 4.37 8.20
N ARG A 119 -2.65 4.69 9.23
CA ARG A 119 -3.02 5.64 10.29
C ARG A 119 -1.82 6.52 10.65
N TYR A 120 -2.08 7.82 10.75
CA TYR A 120 -1.16 8.75 11.40
C TYR A 120 -1.59 8.97 12.85
N ASN A 121 -0.68 8.73 13.79
CA ASN A 121 -0.93 8.92 15.21
C ASN A 121 -0.51 10.32 15.67
N GLU A 122 -1.15 10.82 16.73
CA GLU A 122 -0.84 12.12 17.35
C GLU A 122 0.61 12.21 17.87
N ASN A 123 1.25 11.07 18.14
CA ASN A 123 2.66 11.00 18.55
C ASN A 123 3.65 11.07 17.38
N GLY A 124 3.19 11.33 16.15
CA GLY A 124 4.05 11.46 14.97
C GLY A 124 4.54 10.14 14.40
N ILE A 125 3.84 9.03 14.70
CA ILE A 125 4.14 7.70 14.18
C ILE A 125 3.11 7.31 13.12
N TYR A 126 3.60 6.86 11.98
CA TYR A 126 2.79 6.29 10.92
C TYR A 126 2.65 4.78 11.08
N ASP A 127 1.42 4.27 11.03
CA ASP A 127 1.08 2.85 11.15
C ASP A 127 0.53 2.32 9.84
N TYR A 128 1.08 1.21 9.39
CA TYR A 128 0.71 0.60 8.11
C TYR A 128 0.47 -0.87 8.26
N SER A 129 -0.56 -1.40 7.59
CA SER A 129 -0.77 -2.83 7.52
C SER A 129 -1.07 -3.29 6.11
N PHE A 130 -0.42 -4.38 5.74
CA PHE A 130 -0.52 -4.99 4.42
C PHE A 130 -0.80 -6.47 4.52
N THR A 131 -1.57 -6.98 3.58
CA THR A 131 -1.66 -8.41 3.28
C THR A 131 -0.92 -8.71 1.99
N LEU A 132 -0.03 -9.69 2.00
CA LEU A 132 0.72 -10.20 0.84
C LEU A 132 0.26 -11.63 0.54
N ASP A 133 -0.21 -11.89 -0.69
CA ASP A 133 -0.64 -13.23 -1.11
C ASP A 133 0.52 -13.97 -1.79
N MET A 134 1.04 -15.01 -1.13
CA MET A 134 2.12 -15.83 -1.66
C MET A 134 1.61 -16.96 -2.56
N GLY A 135 0.29 -17.11 -2.71
CA GLY A 135 -0.35 -18.18 -3.47
C GLY A 135 0.10 -18.26 -4.93
N PRO A 136 0.17 -17.15 -5.69
CA PRO A 136 0.68 -17.17 -7.06
C PRO A 136 2.12 -17.69 -7.17
N LEU A 137 3.02 -17.26 -6.27
CA LEU A 137 4.41 -17.73 -6.25
C LEU A 137 4.52 -19.21 -5.86
N THR A 138 3.77 -19.65 -4.86
CA THR A 138 3.73 -21.06 -4.44
C THR A 138 3.20 -21.97 -5.56
N ALA A 139 2.13 -21.55 -6.25
CA ALA A 139 1.54 -22.32 -7.34
C ALA A 139 2.48 -22.48 -8.53
N GLU A 140 3.32 -21.49 -8.78
CA GLU A 140 4.27 -21.53 -9.89
C GLU A 140 5.53 -22.34 -9.58
N LEU A 141 6.15 -22.10 -8.41
CA LEU A 141 7.40 -22.76 -8.04
C LEU A 141 7.18 -24.21 -7.57
N GLY A 142 5.99 -24.53 -7.07
CA GLY A 142 5.62 -25.82 -6.52
C GLY A 142 6.00 -26.03 -5.06
N ASP A 143 5.77 -27.25 -4.55
CA ASP A 143 5.83 -27.56 -3.11
C ASP A 143 7.13 -28.24 -2.64
N ALA A 144 8.08 -28.46 -3.56
CA ALA A 144 9.39 -29.01 -3.22
C ALA A 144 10.11 -28.11 -2.19
N ALA A 145 10.96 -28.67 -1.33
CA ALA A 145 11.62 -27.91 -0.28
C ALA A 145 12.42 -26.70 -0.81
N GLU A 146 13.12 -26.87 -1.94
CA GLU A 146 13.84 -25.77 -2.61
C GLU A 146 12.89 -24.67 -3.14
N ALA A 147 11.75 -25.06 -3.70
CA ALA A 147 10.73 -24.12 -4.20
C ALA A 147 10.10 -23.33 -3.05
N ARG A 148 9.74 -24.00 -1.95
CA ARG A 148 9.23 -23.36 -0.73
C ARG A 148 10.25 -22.41 -0.12
N GLN A 149 11.53 -22.78 -0.08
CA GLN A 149 12.61 -21.89 0.37
C GLN A 149 12.62 -20.60 -0.46
N LYS A 150 12.55 -20.68 -1.79
CA LYS A 150 12.50 -19.50 -2.66
C LYS A 150 11.31 -18.59 -2.34
N VAL A 151 10.11 -19.15 -2.13
CA VAL A 151 8.92 -18.36 -1.74
C VAL A 151 9.12 -17.64 -0.40
N VAL A 152 9.69 -18.35 0.58
CA VAL A 152 9.96 -17.81 1.93
C VAL A 152 11.02 -16.72 1.88
N ASP A 153 12.07 -16.90 1.09
CA ASP A 153 13.10 -15.89 0.87
C ASP A 153 12.51 -14.64 0.19
N ARG A 154 11.56 -14.80 -0.74
CA ARG A 154 10.82 -13.67 -1.31
C ARG A 154 10.00 -12.92 -0.27
N ALA A 155 9.35 -13.64 0.64
CA ALA A 155 8.62 -13.02 1.74
C ALA A 155 9.54 -12.19 2.66
N LYS A 156 10.74 -12.69 2.98
CA LYS A 156 11.75 -11.94 3.76
C LYS A 156 12.18 -10.66 3.05
N LEU A 157 12.52 -10.78 1.77
CA LEU A 157 12.97 -9.66 0.93
C LEU A 157 11.87 -8.60 0.76
N ALA A 158 10.62 -9.02 0.62
CA ALA A 158 9.45 -8.14 0.60
C ALA A 158 9.36 -7.31 1.89
N ILE A 159 9.49 -7.93 3.07
CA ILE A 159 9.54 -7.20 4.34
C ILE A 159 10.69 -6.20 4.33
N ILE A 160 11.90 -6.62 3.92
CA ILE A 160 13.07 -5.73 3.93
C ILE A 160 12.83 -4.49 3.06
N ALA A 161 12.31 -4.68 1.84
CA ALA A 161 12.01 -3.60 0.92
C ALA A 161 10.97 -2.62 1.48
N ILE A 162 9.88 -3.14 2.05
CA ILE A 162 8.81 -2.33 2.68
C ILE A 162 9.37 -1.50 3.83
N ILE A 163 10.10 -2.14 4.74
CA ILE A 163 10.65 -1.47 5.93
C ILE A 163 11.69 -0.43 5.57
N LYS A 164 12.60 -0.72 4.62
CA LYS A 164 13.61 0.26 4.20
C LYS A 164 13.02 1.44 3.45
N THR A 165 12.00 1.21 2.64
CA THR A 165 11.28 2.29 1.98
C THR A 165 10.53 3.15 3.00
N ALA A 166 9.82 2.54 3.96
CA ALA A 166 9.15 3.26 5.04
C ALA A 166 10.14 4.08 5.90
N GLU A 167 11.30 3.50 6.22
CA GLU A 167 12.37 4.18 6.92
C GLU A 167 12.92 5.37 6.14
N SER A 168 13.06 5.27 4.82
CA SER A 168 13.51 6.37 3.97
C SER A 168 12.51 7.54 3.95
N MET A 169 11.21 7.24 3.96
CA MET A 169 10.16 8.25 3.89
C MET A 169 9.89 8.92 5.23
N HIS A 170 9.88 8.16 6.33
CA HIS A 170 9.46 8.64 7.64
C HIS A 170 10.62 8.84 8.62
N ARG A 171 11.81 8.30 8.33
CA ARG A 171 12.97 8.12 9.24
C ARG A 171 12.76 7.00 10.25
N ALA A 172 13.86 6.47 10.74
CA ALA A 172 13.88 5.43 11.77
C ALA A 172 13.08 5.86 13.01
N GLY A 173 12.24 4.97 13.55
CA GLY A 173 11.44 5.21 14.75
C GLY A 173 10.12 5.96 14.55
N HIS A 174 9.84 6.46 13.35
CA HIS A 174 8.62 7.22 13.04
C HIS A 174 7.58 6.43 12.23
N PHE A 175 7.75 5.11 12.13
CA PHE A 175 6.82 4.24 11.42
C PHE A 175 6.73 2.86 12.08
N ARG A 176 5.61 2.17 11.85
CA ARG A 176 5.36 0.78 12.23
C ARG A 176 4.62 0.07 11.09
N VAL A 177 5.08 -1.12 10.72
CA VAL A 177 4.48 -1.88 9.62
C VAL A 177 4.07 -3.26 10.09
N TRP A 178 2.83 -3.64 9.86
CA TRP A 178 2.33 -5.00 10.00
C TRP A 178 2.24 -5.63 8.61
N VAL A 179 2.82 -6.82 8.46
CA VAL A 179 2.74 -7.59 7.21
C VAL A 179 2.10 -8.91 7.54
N HIS A 180 0.95 -9.20 6.92
CA HIS A 180 0.29 -10.49 6.97
C HIS A 180 0.55 -11.24 5.66
N PHE A 181 0.98 -12.50 5.74
CA PHE A 181 1.13 -13.36 4.58
C PHE A 181 -0.04 -14.33 4.49
N LYS A 182 -0.74 -14.28 3.36
CA LYS A 182 -1.72 -15.28 2.95
C LYS A 182 -1.02 -16.33 2.09
N ASN A 183 -1.43 -17.59 2.23
CA ASN A 183 -0.91 -18.71 1.45
C ASN A 183 0.62 -18.88 1.52
N LEU A 184 1.24 -18.52 2.65
CA LEU A 184 2.65 -18.80 2.90
C LEU A 184 2.84 -20.33 3.00
N PRO A 185 3.78 -20.93 2.25
CA PRO A 185 3.97 -22.38 2.28
C PRO A 185 4.53 -22.83 3.63
N SER A 186 4.42 -24.14 3.93
CA SER A 186 5.06 -24.71 5.12
C SER A 186 6.56 -24.41 5.11
N GLN A 187 7.09 -24.09 6.29
CA GLN A 187 8.51 -23.81 6.52
C GLN A 187 9.26 -24.98 7.17
N ASP A 188 8.60 -26.13 7.29
CA ASP A 188 9.20 -27.33 7.86
C ASP A 188 10.34 -27.82 6.95
N GLY A 189 11.50 -28.07 7.58
CA GLY A 189 12.71 -28.51 6.92
C GLY A 189 13.42 -27.42 6.09
N LEU A 190 13.01 -26.15 6.21
CA LEU A 190 13.68 -25.02 5.56
C LEU A 190 14.80 -24.44 6.43
N THR A 191 15.67 -23.67 5.80
CA THR A 191 16.83 -23.04 6.47
C THR A 191 16.58 -21.58 6.81
N GLY A 192 17.34 -21.06 7.79
CA GLY A 192 17.25 -19.68 8.26
C GLY A 192 16.07 -19.42 9.22
N SER A 193 15.85 -18.15 9.54
CA SER A 193 14.77 -17.73 10.43
C SER A 193 13.41 -17.93 9.78
N THR A 194 12.44 -18.42 10.56
CA THR A 194 11.05 -18.60 10.12
C THR A 194 10.39 -17.25 9.85
N VAL A 195 9.76 -17.12 8.68
CA VAL A 195 8.88 -16.00 8.36
C VAL A 195 7.59 -16.12 9.13
N TYR A 196 7.32 -15.18 10.02
CA TYR A 196 6.04 -15.13 10.70
C TYR A 196 4.94 -14.76 9.69
N SER A 197 3.84 -15.53 9.65
CA SER A 197 2.68 -15.27 8.80
C SER A 197 2.01 -13.93 9.10
N GLY A 198 2.41 -13.26 10.18
CA GLY A 198 1.93 -11.93 10.51
C GLY A 198 0.52 -11.91 11.07
N LYS A 199 0.07 -10.69 11.35
CA LYS A 199 -1.32 -10.37 11.70
C LYS A 199 -1.72 -9.12 10.93
N THR A 200 -3.01 -9.01 10.64
CA THR A 200 -3.60 -7.88 9.91
C THR A 200 -3.68 -6.61 10.75
N ASP A 201 -3.66 -6.69 12.09
CA ASP A 201 -3.60 -5.55 13.01
C ASP A 201 -3.17 -5.97 14.43
N TRP A 202 -3.08 -4.99 15.33
CA TRP A 202 -2.99 -5.12 16.79
C TRP A 202 -3.84 -6.28 17.37
N PRO A 203 -3.34 -7.07 18.34
CA PRO A 203 -2.09 -6.90 19.11
C PRO A 203 -0.89 -7.66 18.53
N GLY A 204 -0.71 -7.68 17.21
CA GLY A 204 0.54 -8.15 16.60
C GLY A 204 1.73 -7.21 16.84
N TRP A 205 2.95 -7.75 16.88
CA TRP A 205 4.16 -6.94 16.91
C TRP A 205 4.46 -6.38 15.51
N PRO A 206 4.61 -5.06 15.36
CA PRO A 206 5.01 -4.47 14.08
C PRO A 206 6.48 -4.75 13.76
N TYR A 207 6.78 -4.72 12.48
CA TYR A 207 8.13 -4.53 11.98
C TYR A 207 8.49 -3.04 12.04
N THR A 208 9.69 -2.78 12.56
CA THR A 208 10.35 -1.48 12.58
C THR A 208 11.80 -1.71 12.15
N SER A 209 12.56 -0.64 11.88
CA SER A 209 13.97 -0.79 11.53
C SER A 209 14.84 -1.38 12.66
N SER A 210 14.37 -1.41 13.91
CA SER A 210 15.05 -2.05 15.03
C SER A 210 14.48 -3.42 15.41
N SER A 211 13.47 -3.93 14.70
CA SER A 211 12.86 -5.23 15.02
C SER A 211 13.91 -6.36 14.90
N PRO A 212 14.09 -7.20 15.94
CA PRO A 212 15.08 -8.29 15.89
C PRO A 212 14.86 -9.25 14.74
N LEU A 213 13.60 -9.53 14.42
CA LEU A 213 13.23 -10.43 13.33
C LEU A 213 13.56 -9.82 11.96
N TYR A 214 13.29 -8.52 11.80
CA TYR A 214 13.71 -7.77 10.62
C TYR A 214 15.24 -7.76 10.47
N GLN A 215 15.98 -7.53 11.55
CA GLN A 215 17.45 -7.56 11.54
C GLN A 215 18.00 -8.94 11.20
N ALA A 216 17.35 -10.02 11.66
CA ALA A 216 17.69 -11.39 11.27
C ALA A 216 17.49 -11.59 9.76
N TYR A 217 16.37 -11.15 9.19
CA TYR A 217 16.15 -11.23 7.74
C TYR A 217 17.18 -10.43 6.95
N VAL A 218 17.51 -9.20 7.38
CA VAL A 218 18.54 -8.39 6.70
C VAL A 218 19.87 -9.13 6.70
N LYS A 219 20.28 -9.70 7.84
CA LYS A 219 21.53 -10.44 7.95
C LYS A 219 21.56 -11.73 7.11
N GLU A 220 20.42 -12.42 7.01
CA GLU A 220 20.30 -13.64 6.21
C GLU A 220 20.27 -13.35 4.71
N MET A 221 19.59 -12.28 4.31
CA MET A 221 19.26 -12.03 2.92
C MET A 221 20.20 -11.07 2.23
N ILE A 222 20.81 -10.11 2.93
CA ILE A 222 21.64 -9.07 2.31
C ILE A 222 23.11 -9.44 2.45
N GLY A 223 23.84 -9.43 1.34
CA GLY A 223 25.26 -9.74 1.30
C GLY A 223 26.11 -8.72 2.05
N ASN A 224 27.21 -9.16 2.67
CA ASN A 224 28.13 -8.28 3.43
C ASN A 224 28.88 -7.26 2.55
N GLY A 225 28.93 -7.47 1.23
CA GLY A 225 29.50 -6.55 0.24
C GLY A 225 28.52 -5.49 -0.27
N CYS A 226 27.33 -5.44 0.32
CA CYS A 226 26.28 -4.45 0.15
C CYS A 226 26.17 -3.62 1.45
#